data_AF-A0A2E1RJ38-F1
#
_entry.id   AF-A0A2E1RJ38-F1
#
_cell.length_a   1.000
_cell.length_b   1.000
_cell.length_c   1.000
_cell.angle_alpha   90.00
_cell.angle_beta   90.00
_cell.angle_gamma   90.00
#
_symmetry.space_group_name_H-M   'P 1'
#
loop_
_entity.id
_entity.type
_entity.pdbx_description
1 polymer ?
#
loop_
_entity_poly.entity_id
_entity_poly.type
_entity_poly.pdbx_seq_one_letter_code
_entity_poly.pdbx_strand_id
1 'polypeptide(L)' 'EKAKQEAERQRIDAEGKATANRILSASLTSKILQEKGIEATTKLSESPNAKVIIIGSGKDGLPIILGNQ' A
#
# COMPACT_ATOMS: atom_id res chain seq x y z
N GLU A 1 34.19 18.16 7.35
CA GLU A 1 32.89 18.88 7.33
C GLU A 1 31.85 18.30 6.38
N LYS A 2 31.98 18.37 5.04
CA LYS A 2 30.93 17.88 4.10
C LYS A 2 30.45 16.43 4.35
N ALA A 3 31.36 15.49 4.54
CA ALA A 3 31.02 14.08 4.78
C ALA A 3 30.21 13.86 6.08
N LYS A 4 30.45 14.67 7.12
CA LYS A 4 29.67 14.60 8.37
C LYS A 4 28.24 15.11 8.18
N GLN A 5 28.08 16.19 7.42
CA GLN A 5 26.75 16.75 7.10
C GLN A 5 25.94 15.81 6.20
N GLU A 6 26.58 15.11 5.29
CA GLU A 6 25.91 14.17 4.39
C GLU A 6 25.48 12.88 5.10
N ALA A 7 26.34 12.35 5.99
CA ALA A 7 26.00 11.24 6.86
C ALA A 7 24.81 11.58 7.78
N GLU A 8 24.80 12.78 8.37
CA GLU A 8 23.70 13.23 9.22
C GLU A 8 22.39 13.38 8.44
N ARG A 9 22.46 13.90 7.21
CA ARG A 9 21.29 14.01 6.33
C ARG A 9 20.71 12.63 6.00
N GLN A 10 21.55 11.66 5.68
CA GLN A 10 21.12 10.27 5.44
C GLN A 10 20.51 9.63 6.68
N ARG A 11 21.06 9.89 7.87
CA ARG A 11 20.52 9.38 9.14
C ARG A 11 19.09 9.89 9.38
N ILE A 12 18.88 11.20 9.24
CA ILE A 12 17.56 11.83 9.41
C ILE A 12 16.55 11.27 8.39
N ASP A 13 16.97 11.11 7.13
CA ASP A 13 16.10 10.63 6.07
C ASP A 13 15.71 9.15 6.28
N ALA A 14 16.65 8.33 6.76
CA ALA A 14 16.40 6.95 7.14
C ALA A 14 15.48 6.84 8.37
N GLU A 15 15.68 7.67 9.40
CA GLU A 15 14.81 7.73 10.58
C GLU A 15 13.39 8.17 10.23
N GLY A 16 13.25 9.16 9.35
CA GLY A 16 11.96 9.62 8.83
C GLY A 16 11.21 8.50 8.10
N LYS A 17 11.89 7.80 7.18
CA LYS A 17 11.32 6.65 6.46
C LYS A 17 10.96 5.50 7.39
N ALA A 18 11.82 5.16 8.35
CA ALA A 18 11.55 4.10 9.31
C ALA A 18 10.33 4.41 10.20
N THR A 19 10.21 5.66 10.64
CA THR A 19 9.08 6.12 11.45
C THR A 19 7.79 6.12 10.65
N ALA A 20 7.82 6.63 9.41
CA ALA A 20 6.68 6.58 8.50
C ALA A 20 6.22 5.14 8.25
N ASN A 21 7.15 4.22 7.95
CA ASN A 21 6.83 2.81 7.75
C ASN A 21 6.26 2.15 9.00
N ARG A 22 6.75 2.50 10.20
CA ARG A 22 6.21 1.98 11.47
C ARG A 22 4.78 2.47 11.72
N ILE A 23 4.51 3.76 11.48
CA ILE A 23 3.16 4.34 11.62
C ILE A 23 2.20 3.72 10.61
N LEU A 24 2.63 3.60 9.34
CA LEU A 24 1.83 2.97 8.28
C LEU A 24 1.57 1.49 8.59
N SER A 25 2.56 0.76 9.06
CA SER A 25 2.39 -0.65 9.44
C SER A 25 1.46 -0.81 10.65
N ALA A 26 1.50 0.13 11.60
CA ALA A 26 0.59 0.16 12.73
C ALA A 26 -0.85 0.51 12.32
N SER A 27 -1.03 1.33 11.28
CA SER A 27 -2.36 1.66 10.74
C SER A 27 -2.88 0.63 9.73
N LEU A 28 -2.03 -0.24 9.17
CA LEU A 28 -2.43 -1.36 8.30
C LEU A 28 -2.93 -2.55 9.13
N THR A 29 -4.06 -2.36 9.81
CA THR A 29 -4.78 -3.47 10.45
C THR A 29 -5.54 -4.29 9.40
N SER A 30 -5.82 -5.57 9.69
CA SER A 30 -6.58 -6.45 8.78
C SER A 30 -7.94 -5.88 8.37
N LYS A 31 -8.61 -5.19 9.30
CA LYS A 31 -9.89 -4.52 9.06
C LYS A 31 -9.77 -3.35 8.07
N ILE A 32 -8.69 -2.57 8.17
CA ILE A 32 -8.43 -1.44 7.27
C ILE A 32 -8.06 -1.94 5.86
N LEU A 33 -7.26 -3.01 5.76
CA LEU A 33 -6.96 -3.65 4.48
C LEU A 33 -8.24 -4.18 3.80
N GLN A 34 -9.13 -4.79 4.57
CA GLN A 34 -10.41 -5.28 4.08
C GLN A 34 -11.33 -4.14 3.61
N GLU A 35 -11.44 -3.07 4.39
CA GLU A 35 -12.17 -1.85 4.02
C GLU A 35 -11.62 -1.25 2.70
N LYS A 36 -10.29 -1.16 2.57
CA LYS A 36 -9.64 -0.67 1.34
C LYS A 36 -9.89 -1.58 0.14
N GLY A 37 -9.94 -2.90 0.35
CA GLY A 37 -10.30 -3.87 -0.69
C GLY A 37 -11.74 -3.70 -1.19
N ILE A 38 -12.69 -3.46 -0.28
CA ILE A 38 -14.08 -3.15 -0.62
C ILE A 38 -14.14 -1.84 -1.41
N GLU A 39 -13.52 -0.77 -0.91
CA GLU A 39 -13.48 0.54 -1.58
C GLU A 39 -12.90 0.45 -3.01
N ALA A 40 -11.81 -0.30 -3.18
CA ALA A 40 -11.20 -0.52 -4.48
C ALA A 40 -12.15 -1.27 -5.44
N THR A 41 -12.86 -2.28 -4.93
CA THR A 41 -13.83 -3.04 -5.71
C THR A 41 -15.02 -2.17 -6.12
N THR A 42 -15.53 -1.33 -5.22
CA THR A 42 -16.61 -0.37 -5.52
C THR A 42 -16.17 0.60 -6.61
N LYS A 43 -14.99 1.22 -6.48
CA LYS A 43 -14.46 2.14 -7.51
C LYS A 43 -14.27 1.45 -8.86
N LEU A 44 -13.84 0.20 -8.87
CA LEU A 44 -13.74 -0.59 -10.10
C LEU A 44 -15.14 -0.86 -10.69
N SER A 45 -16.15 -1.15 -9.86
CA SER A 45 -17.52 -1.40 -10.31
C SER A 45 -18.19 -0.15 -10.91
N GLU A 46 -17.83 1.03 -10.42
CA GLU A 46 -18.31 2.32 -10.93
C GLU A 46 -17.54 2.80 -12.16
N SER A 47 -16.43 2.15 -12.50
CA SER A 47 -15.58 2.56 -13.62
C SER A 47 -16.29 2.32 -14.94
N PRO A 48 -16.44 3.35 -15.82
CA PRO A 48 -17.08 3.19 -17.13
C PRO A 48 -16.32 2.25 -18.07
N ASN A 49 -15.08 1.89 -17.73
CA ASN A 49 -14.22 1.02 -18.52
C ASN A 49 -14.11 -0.41 -17.97
N ALA A 50 -14.64 -0.68 -16.78
CA ALA A 50 -14.64 -2.04 -16.23
C ALA A 50 -15.76 -2.86 -16.88
N LYS A 51 -15.40 -3.83 -17.72
CA LYS A 51 -16.38 -4.74 -18.36
C LYS A 51 -16.56 -6.05 -17.61
N VAL A 52 -15.54 -6.54 -16.90
CA VAL A 52 -15.57 -7.80 -16.13
C VAL A 52 -14.63 -7.67 -14.91
N ILE A 53 -15.12 -8.02 -13.72
CA ILE A 53 -14.36 -7.98 -12.46
C ILE A 53 -14.36 -9.41 -11.86
N ILE A 54 -13.17 -10.00 -11.68
CA ILE A 54 -13.01 -11.34 -11.10
C ILE A 54 -12.39 -11.19 -9.71
N ILE A 55 -13.16 -11.54 -8.68
CA ILE A 55 -12.71 -11.54 -7.28
C ILE A 55 -12.40 -12.99 -6.91
N GLY A 56 -11.12 -13.29 -6.66
CA GLY A 56 -10.67 -14.65 -6.37
C GLY A 56 -11.19 -15.17 -5.03
N SER A 57 -11.72 -16.39 -5.01
CA SER A 57 -12.28 -17.07 -3.84
C SER A 57 -11.23 -17.75 -2.93
N GLY A 58 -10.05 -17.11 -2.77
CA GLY A 58 -9.13 -17.46 -1.68
C GLY A 58 -9.65 -16.88 -0.36
N LYS A 59 -9.27 -17.45 0.79
CA LYS A 59 -9.79 -17.12 2.14
C LYS A 59 -9.82 -15.61 2.51
N ASP A 60 -9.13 -14.75 1.76
CA ASP A 60 -9.02 -13.32 2.02
C ASP A 60 -9.64 -12.40 0.94
N GLY A 61 -10.21 -12.92 -0.16
CA GLY A 61 -11.08 -12.16 -1.09
C GLY A 61 -10.50 -10.89 -1.74
N LEU A 62 -9.18 -10.66 -1.68
CA LEU A 62 -8.55 -9.47 -2.24
C LEU A 62 -8.24 -9.63 -3.74
N PRO A 63 -8.40 -8.58 -4.57
CA PRO A 63 -8.09 -8.64 -6.00
C PRO A 63 -6.61 -8.95 -6.25
N ILE A 64 -6.32 -9.94 -7.10
CA ILE A 64 -4.97 -10.24 -7.56
C ILE A 64 -4.59 -9.20 -8.64
N ILE A 65 -3.63 -8.32 -8.32
CA ILE A 65 -3.01 -7.43 -9.30
C ILE A 65 -1.83 -8.20 -9.91
N LEU A 66 -2.01 -8.75 -11.12
CA LEU A 66 -0.95 -9.41 -11.86
C LEU A 66 -0.03 -8.35 -12.50
N GLY A 67 1.19 -8.26 -12.00
CA GLY A 67 2.28 -7.51 -12.63
C GLY A 67 2.85 -8.25 -13.83
N ASN A 68 3.19 -7.45 -14.84
CA ASN A 68 3.74 -7.77 -16.17
C ASN A 68 4.86 -8.83 -16.20
N GLN A 69 4.79 -9.77 -17.16
CA GLN A 69 5.96 -10.40 -17.78
C GLN A 69 6.46 -9.47 -18.89
#